data_AF-A0A5A7S909-F1
#
_entry.id   AF-A0A5A7S909-F1
#
_cell.length_a   1.000
_cell.length_b   1.000
_cell.length_c   1.000
_cell.angle_alpha   90.00
_cell.angle_beta   90.00
_cell.angle_gamma   90.00
#
_symmetry.space_group_name_H-M   'P 1'
#
loop_
_entity.id
_entity.type
_entity.pdbx_description
1 polymer ?
#
loop_
_entity_poly.entity_id
_entity_poly.type
_entity_poly.pdbx_seq_one_letter_code
_entity_poly.pdbx_strand_id
1 'polypeptide(L)'
;MVERLCRGPASVSELAKPLDMSLPAVVQHLQVLEASGLVRSEKIGRVRTCQIEPTTLRTAEHWISERRTIWEGRLDRLGAFLDDDE
;
A
#
# COMPACT_ATOMS: atom_id res chain seq x y z
N MET A 1 -7.35 -5.20 -4.59
CA MET A 1 -6.80 -4.52 -5.80
C MET A 1 -5.28 -4.34 -5.70
N VAL A 2 -4.77 -3.65 -4.67
CA VAL A 2 -3.32 -3.47 -4.43
C VAL A 2 -2.57 -4.81 -4.38
N GLU A 3 -3.04 -5.78 -3.59
CA GLU A 3 -2.40 -7.10 -3.51
C GLU A 3 -2.29 -7.81 -4.87
N ARG A 4 -3.31 -7.68 -5.72
CA ARG A 4 -3.26 -8.22 -7.09
C ARG A 4 -2.18 -7.53 -7.92
N LEU A 5 -2.04 -6.21 -7.80
CA LEU A 5 -1.02 -5.44 -8.52
C LEU A 5 0.39 -5.69 -7.99
N CYS A 6 0.56 -6.10 -6.73
CA CYS A 6 1.86 -6.56 -6.21
C CYS A 6 2.36 -7.82 -6.92
N ARG A 7 1.46 -8.64 -7.50
CA ARG A 7 1.82 -9.82 -8.30
C ARG A 7 2.19 -9.48 -9.74
N GLY A 8 2.04 -8.23 -10.15
CA GLY A 8 2.39 -7.72 -11.49
C GLY A 8 1.28 -6.87 -12.12
N PRO A 9 1.58 -6.19 -13.24
CA PRO A 9 0.64 -5.30 -13.93
C PRO A 9 -0.65 -6.02 -14.32
N ALA A 10 -1.76 -5.27 -14.35
CA ALA A 10 -3.07 -5.79 -14.76
C ALA A 10 -3.93 -4.69 -15.36
N SER A 11 -4.79 -5.04 -16.30
CA SER A 11 -5.80 -4.12 -16.83
C SER A 11 -6.90 -3.84 -15.81
N VAL A 12 -7.58 -2.70 -15.95
CA VAL A 12 -8.75 -2.34 -15.13
C VAL A 12 -9.80 -3.45 -15.14
N SER A 13 -10.06 -4.06 -16.30
CA SER A 13 -11.02 -5.15 -16.44
C SER A 13 -10.57 -6.42 -15.70
N GLU A 14 -9.28 -6.76 -15.71
CA GLU A 14 -8.76 -7.89 -14.94
C GLU A 14 -8.81 -7.65 -13.43
N LEU A 15 -8.57 -6.41 -12.99
CA LEU A 15 -8.70 -6.01 -11.60
C LEU A 15 -10.14 -6.05 -11.10
N ALA A 16 -11.11 -5.81 -11.98
CA ALA A 16 -12.53 -5.84 -11.65
C ALA A 16 -13.08 -7.27 -11.47
N LYS A 17 -12.61 -8.24 -12.27
CA LYS A 17 -13.11 -9.63 -12.29
C LYS A 17 -13.30 -10.28 -10.90
N PRO A 18 -12.32 -10.22 -9.97
CA PRO A 18 -12.45 -10.89 -8.67
C PRO A 18 -13.19 -10.06 -7.60
N LEU A 19 -13.64 -8.85 -7.91
CA LEU A 19 -14.24 -7.94 -6.94
C LEU A 19 -15.75 -7.90 -7.11
N ASP A 20 -16.50 -8.01 -6.01
CA ASP A 20 -17.94 -7.84 -5.99
C ASP A 20 -18.31 -6.34 -5.98
N MET A 21 -17.94 -5.64 -7.06
CA MET A 21 -18.23 -4.21 -7.25
C MET A 21 -18.30 -3.85 -8.73
N SER A 22 -18.92 -2.71 -9.02
CA SER A 22 -19.07 -2.21 -10.38
C SER A 22 -17.73 -1.68 -10.96
N LEU A 23 -17.62 -1.68 -12.30
CA LEU A 23 -16.45 -1.13 -12.99
C LEU A 23 -16.19 0.36 -12.64
N PRO A 24 -17.20 1.25 -12.53
CA PRO A 24 -16.99 2.60 -12.05
C PRO A 24 -16.39 2.68 -10.64
N ALA A 25 -16.80 1.79 -9.72
CA ALA A 25 -16.23 1.73 -8.37
C ALA A 25 -14.75 1.34 -8.41
N VAL A 26 -14.38 0.37 -9.28
CA VAL A 26 -12.98 -0.01 -9.51
C VAL A 26 -12.16 1.18 -10.00
N VAL A 27 -12.68 1.94 -10.96
CA VAL A 27 -12.02 3.14 -11.48
C VAL A 27 -11.85 4.20 -10.39
N GLN A 28 -12.86 4.42 -9.55
CA GLN A 28 -12.76 5.36 -8.43
C GLN A 28 -11.64 4.95 -7.45
N HIS A 29 -11.55 3.67 -7.09
CA HIS A 29 -10.44 3.18 -6.26
C HIS A 29 -9.08 3.39 -6.93
N LEU A 30 -8.97 3.12 -8.23
CA LEU A 30 -7.73 3.34 -8.98
C LEU A 30 -7.33 4.82 -9.04
N GLN A 31 -8.29 5.73 -9.14
CA GLN A 31 -8.04 7.18 -9.10
C GLN A 31 -7.46 7.62 -7.75
N VAL A 32 -8.01 7.12 -6.64
CA VAL A 32 -7.47 7.39 -5.29
C VAL A 32 -6.06 6.82 -5.14
N LEU A 33 -5.83 5.60 -5.62
CA LEU A 33 -4.52 4.96 -5.55
C LEU A 33 -3.47 5.67 -6.41
N GLU A 34 -3.85 6.19 -7.59
CA GLU A 34 -2.99 7.04 -8.41
C GLU A 34 -2.71 8.39 -7.77
N ALA A 35 -3.72 9.04 -7.19
CA ALA A 35 -3.55 10.31 -6.50
C ALA A 35 -2.60 10.18 -5.29
N SER A 36 -2.59 9.02 -4.63
CA SER A 36 -1.62 8.69 -3.57
C SER A 36 -0.22 8.35 -4.08
N GLY A 37 -0.04 8.21 -5.40
CA GLY A 37 1.21 7.77 -6.01
C GLY A 37 1.51 6.27 -5.83
N LEU A 38 0.60 5.49 -5.25
CA LEU A 38 0.80 4.05 -4.99
C LEU A 38 0.64 3.20 -6.26
N VAL A 39 -0.16 3.67 -7.20
CA VAL A 39 -0.40 3.02 -8.49
C VAL A 39 -0.03 3.99 -9.61
N ARG A 40 0.60 3.45 -10.65
CA ARG A 40 0.73 4.12 -11.94
C ARG A 40 -0.12 3.37 -12.95
N SER A 41 -0.74 4.10 -13.87
CA SER A 41 -1.38 3.50 -15.03
C SER A 41 -0.86 4.05 -16.33
N GLU A 42 -1.01 3.24 -17.37
CA GLU A 42 -0.69 3.59 -18.74
C GLU A 42 -1.81 3.09 -19.66
N LYS A 43 -2.16 3.91 -20.65
CA LYS A 43 -3.15 3.53 -21.66
C LYS A 43 -2.41 3.00 -22.89
N ILE A 44 -2.54 1.69 -23.12
CA ILE A 44 -2.01 1.01 -24.31
C ILE A 44 -3.19 0.66 -25.21
N GLY A 45 -3.38 1.47 -26.26
CA GLY A 45 -4.54 1.37 -27.14
C GLY A 45 -5.86 1.66 -26.43
N ARG A 46 -6.75 0.65 -26.35
CA ARG A 46 -8.03 0.73 -25.63
C ARG A 46 -7.96 0.27 -24.17
N VAL A 47 -6.85 -0.35 -23.76
CA VAL A 47 -6.70 -0.96 -22.45
C VAL A 47 -5.90 -0.04 -21.54
N ARG A 48 -6.41 0.19 -20.33
CA ARG A 48 -5.66 0.87 -19.27
C ARG A 48 -5.04 -0.19 -18.37
N THR A 49 -3.71 -0.25 -18.36
CA THR A 49 -2.93 -1.16 -17.54
C THR A 49 -2.46 -0.41 -16.30
N CYS A 50 -2.64 -1.01 -15.13
CA CYS A 50 -2.24 -0.47 -13.83
C CYS A 50 -1.11 -1.33 -13.25
N GLN A 51 -0.22 -0.69 -12.51
CA GLN A 51 0.88 -1.34 -11.80
C GLN A 51 1.20 -0.60 -10.49
N ILE A 52 1.76 -1.31 -9.52
CA ILE A 52 2.28 -0.68 -8.30
C ILE A 52 3.49 0.20 -8.65
N GLU A 53 3.58 1.34 -7.96
CA GLU A 53 4.80 2.15 -7.90
C GLU A 53 5.61 1.74 -6.66
N PRO A 54 6.73 0.98 -6.81
CA PRO A 54 7.46 0.42 -5.69
C PRO A 54 8.10 1.48 -4.79
N THR A 55 8.38 2.67 -5.33
CA THR A 55 8.98 3.77 -4.56
C THR A 55 8.05 4.25 -3.45
N THR A 56 6.76 4.43 -3.74
CA THR A 56 5.76 4.87 -2.78
C THR A 56 5.55 3.86 -1.65
N LEU A 57 5.57 2.56 -1.96
CA LEU A 57 5.50 1.51 -0.94
C LEU A 57 6.68 1.57 0.03
N ARG A 58 7.90 1.76 -0.48
CA ARG A 58 9.10 1.90 0.36
C ARG A 58 9.02 3.09 1.30
N THR A 59 8.46 4.21 0.85
CA THR A 59 8.24 5.38 1.71
C THR A 59 7.31 5.05 2.87
N ALA A 60 6.21 4.34 2.61
CA ALA A 60 5.27 3.92 3.66
C ALA A 60 5.93 2.92 4.63
N GLU A 61 6.66 1.93 4.11
CA GLU A 61 7.42 0.97 4.90
C GLU A 61 8.41 1.67 5.85
N HIS A 62 9.20 2.61 5.32
CA HIS A 62 10.18 3.35 6.09
C HIS A 62 9.52 4.14 7.23
N TRP A 63 8.45 4.87 6.93
CA TRP A 63 7.68 5.64 7.91
C TRP A 63 7.11 4.77 9.04
N ILE A 64 6.64 3.55 8.71
CA ILE A 64 6.13 2.57 9.68
C ILE A 64 7.29 2.05 10.54
N SER A 65 8.43 1.72 9.91
CA SER A 65 9.60 1.20 10.61
C SER A 65 10.17 2.19 11.62
N GLU A 66 10.32 3.46 11.25
CA GLU A 66 10.79 4.52 12.16
C GLU A 66 9.91 4.64 13.41
N ARG A 67 8.58 4.58 13.23
CA ARG A 67 7.64 4.62 14.35
C ARG A 67 7.74 3.43 15.25
N ARG A 68 7.94 2.24 14.67
CA ARG A 68 8.12 1.00 15.42
C ARG A 68 9.33 1.11 16.34
N THR A 69 10.48 1.53 15.81
CA THR A 69 11.72 1.70 16.58
C THR A 69 11.54 2.68 17.75
N ILE A 70 10.80 3.77 17.55
CA ILE A 70 10.50 4.73 18.63
C ILE A 70 9.67 4.08 19.73
N TRP A 71 8.66 3.28 19.37
CA TRP A 71 7.81 2.62 20.34
C TRP A 71 8.53 1.49 21.08
N GLU A 72 9.29 0.67 20.38
CA GLU A 72 10.13 -0.38 20.97
C GLU A 72 11.08 0.23 22.01
N GLY A 73 11.83 1.28 21.65
CA GLY A 73 12.73 1.93 22.60
C GLY A 73 12.04 2.61 23.80
N ARG A 74 10.75 2.93 23.72
CA ARG A 74 9.98 3.41 24.89
C ARG A 74 9.57 2.25 25.79
N LEU A 75 9.17 1.13 25.21
CA LEU A 75 8.80 -0.08 25.94
C LEU A 75 10.02 -0.69 26.64
N ASP A 76 11.18 -0.70 25.98
CA ASP A 76 12.43 -1.20 26.58
C ASP A 76 12.81 -0.40 27.84
N ARG A 77 12.68 0.93 27.80
CA ARG A 77 12.93 1.78 28.98
C ARG A 77 11.93 1.55 30.11
N LEU A 78 10.66 1.32 29.75
CA LEU A 78 9.64 1.01 30.74
C LEU A 78 9.94 -0.34 31.41
N GLY A 79 10.34 -1.35 30.64
CA GLY A 79 10.75 -2.64 31.17
C GLY A 79 11.91 -2.49 32.15
N ALA A 80 12.99 -1.81 31.74
CA ALA A 80 14.14 -1.59 32.61
C ALA A 80 13.79 -0.86 33.92
N PHE A 81 12.89 0.13 33.88
CA PHE A 81 12.44 0.84 35.08
C PHE A 81 11.67 -0.09 36.04
N LEU A 82 10.81 -0.96 35.52
CA LEU A 82 10.04 -1.90 36.33
C LEU A 82 10.92 -3.00 36.93
N ASP A 83 11.96 -3.42 36.21
CA ASP A 83 12.93 -4.42 36.68
C ASP A 83 13.89 -3.84 37.74
N ASP A 84 14.14 -2.52 37.73
CA ASP A 84 14.99 -1.83 38.72
C ASP A 84 14.26 -1.55 40.07
N ASP A 85 12.92 -1.64 40.10
CA ASP A 85 12.08 -1.41 41.30
C ASP A 85 11.84 -2.70 42.15
N GLU A 86 12.53 -3.82 41.84
CA GLU A 86 12.61 -5.08 42.62
C GLU A 86 13.92 -5.20 43.44
#